data_AF-A0A0S4VFR6-F1
#
_entry.id   AF-A0A0S4VFR6-F1
#
_cell.length_a   1.000
_cell.length_b   1.000
_cell.length_c   1.000
_cell.angle_alpha   90.00
_cell.angle_beta   90.00
_cell.angle_gamma   90.00
#
_symmetry.space_group_name_H-M   'P 1'
#
loop_
_entity.id
_entity.type
_entity.pdbx_description
1 polymer ?
#
loop_
_entity_poly.entity_id
_entity_poly.type
_entity_poly.pdbx_seq_one_letter_code
_entity_poly.pdbx_strand_id
1 'polypeptide(L)'
;METEATPPPARLPLGTIARTGDSCPQDGVWCVSLAKGMVADAERRFPKGTQLPTLTIYEPYRFEWMNRWFGMREVTLPVAWKLVGYLDEA
;
A
#
# COMPACT_ATOMS: atom_id res chain seq x y z
N MET A 1 -27.04 -2.14 31.57
CA MET A 1 -25.66 -2.04 31.04
C MET A 1 -25.79 -2.07 29.54
N GLU A 2 -26.13 -0.93 28.94
CA GLU A 2 -26.12 -0.80 27.48
C GLU A 2 -24.71 -0.40 27.10
N THR A 3 -24.03 -1.30 26.40
CA THR A 3 -22.71 -1.04 25.83
C THR A 3 -22.88 0.10 24.83
N GLU A 4 -22.47 1.30 25.24
CA GLU A 4 -22.36 2.48 24.40
C GLU A 4 -21.43 2.11 23.24
N ALA A 5 -22.03 1.77 22.11
CA ALA A 5 -21.31 1.54 20.86
C ALA A 5 -20.76 2.90 20.42
N THR A 6 -19.51 3.18 20.81
CA THR A 6 -18.70 4.26 20.27
C THR A 6 -18.96 4.38 18.77
N PRO A 7 -19.38 5.54 18.24
CA PRO A 7 -19.61 5.69 16.81
C PRO A 7 -18.35 5.20 16.07
N PRO A 8 -18.48 4.36 15.02
CA PRO A 8 -17.33 3.78 14.37
C PRO A 8 -16.38 4.93 14.00
N PRO A 9 -15.08 4.84 14.36
CA PRO A 9 -14.14 5.92 14.16
C PRO A 9 -14.21 6.30 12.69
N ALA A 10 -14.57 7.56 12.40
CA ALA A 10 -14.92 8.10 11.08
C ALA A 10 -14.17 7.36 9.97
N ARG A 11 -14.80 6.30 9.42
CA ARG A 11 -14.12 5.37 8.55
C ARG A 11 -13.86 6.10 7.25
N LEU A 12 -12.60 6.33 6.93
CA LEU A 12 -12.25 6.91 5.64
C LEU A 12 -12.81 6.00 4.53
N PRO A 13 -13.41 6.57 3.48
CA PRO A 13 -14.00 5.76 2.42
C PRO A 13 -12.94 4.89 1.76
N LEU A 14 -13.30 3.64 1.46
CA LEU A 14 -12.49 2.79 0.61
C LEU A 14 -12.18 3.52 -0.70
N GLY A 15 -10.93 3.42 -1.14
CA GLY A 15 -10.41 4.22 -2.24
C GLY A 15 -9.71 5.51 -1.82
N THR A 16 -9.62 5.81 -0.52
CA THR A 16 -8.74 6.88 -0.01
C THR A 16 -7.31 6.63 -0.47
N ILE A 17 -6.66 7.68 -1.00
CA ILE A 17 -5.29 7.61 -1.48
C ILE A 17 -4.39 8.39 -0.52
N ALA A 18 -3.31 7.78 -0.08
CA ALA A 18 -2.28 8.39 0.76
C ALA A 18 -0.90 8.16 0.13
N ARG A 19 0.01 9.12 0.23
CA ARG A 19 1.35 9.00 -0.37
C ARG A 19 2.33 8.43 0.65
N THR A 20 3.40 7.84 0.15
CA THR A 20 4.57 7.52 0.98
C THR A 20 5.01 8.72 1.80
N GLY A 21 5.27 8.48 3.09
CA GLY A 21 5.67 9.52 4.04
C GLY A 21 4.52 10.15 4.80
N ASP A 22 3.28 10.04 4.31
CA ASP A 22 2.09 10.48 5.05
C ASP A 22 1.81 9.52 6.23
N SER A 23 1.33 10.09 7.33
CA SER A 23 0.78 9.30 8.43
C SER A 23 -0.48 8.60 7.95
N CYS A 24 -0.51 7.27 8.03
CA CYS A 24 -1.64 6.45 7.62
C CYS A 24 -2.89 6.90 8.39
N PRO A 25 -3.89 7.49 7.71
CA PRO A 25 -5.00 8.11 8.41
C PRO A 25 -6.01 7.09 8.92
N GLN A 26 -6.00 5.87 8.36
CA GLN A 26 -6.90 4.78 8.70
C GLN A 26 -6.18 3.43 8.70
N ASP A 27 -6.43 2.62 9.72
CA ASP A 27 -6.02 1.22 9.72
C ASP A 27 -6.73 0.45 8.61
N GLY A 28 -5.96 -0.28 7.82
CA GLY A 28 -6.54 -1.07 6.76
C GLY A 28 -5.53 -1.79 5.89
N VAL A 29 -6.09 -2.49 4.92
CA VAL A 29 -5.37 -3.07 3.80
C VAL A 29 -5.20 -1.96 2.76
N TRP A 30 -3.96 -1.59 2.48
CA TRP A 30 -3.60 -0.60 1.48
C TRP A 30 -2.94 -1.28 0.30
N CYS A 31 -3.41 -0.98 -0.90
CA CYS A 31 -2.88 -1.48 -2.16
C CYS A 31 -2.24 -0.36 -2.96
N VAL A 32 -1.04 -0.60 -3.47
CA VAL A 32 -0.29 0.32 -4.31
C VAL A 32 -0.73 0.16 -5.75
N SER A 33 -1.00 1.28 -6.40
CA SER A 33 -1.23 1.30 -7.84
C SER A 33 0.11 1.20 -8.57
N LEU A 34 0.54 -0.03 -8.86
CA LEU A 34 1.74 -0.31 -9.66
C LEU A 34 1.43 -0.25 -11.15
N ALA A 35 2.38 0.21 -11.96
CA ALA A 35 2.24 0.14 -13.42
C ALA A 35 2.38 -1.31 -13.90
N LYS A 36 1.75 -1.60 -15.05
CA LYS A 36 1.72 -2.96 -15.63
C LYS A 36 3.15 -3.47 -15.87
N GLY A 37 3.51 -4.57 -15.21
CA GLY A 37 4.84 -5.18 -15.32
C GLY A 37 5.78 -4.89 -14.15
N MET A 38 5.41 -4.00 -13.21
CA MET A 38 6.15 -3.85 -11.96
C MET A 38 5.72 -4.93 -10.96
N VAL A 39 6.69 -5.59 -10.35
CA VAL A 39 6.45 -6.55 -9.26
C VAL A 39 6.83 -5.87 -7.97
N ALA A 40 5.95 -5.86 -6.97
CA ALA A 40 6.26 -5.42 -5.61
C ALA A 40 5.19 -5.97 -4.66
N ASP A 41 5.42 -5.82 -3.36
CA ASP A 41 4.38 -6.00 -2.34
C ASP A 41 3.31 -4.91 -2.52
N ALA A 42 2.44 -5.10 -3.50
CA ALA A 42 1.41 -4.15 -3.85
C ALA A 42 0.40 -4.01 -2.72
N GLU A 43 0.11 -5.07 -1.97
CA GLU A 43 -0.85 -5.03 -0.87
C GLU A 43 -0.12 -5.14 0.48
N ARG A 44 -0.37 -4.18 1.37
CA ARG A 44 0.19 -4.21 2.72
C ARG A 44 -0.82 -3.68 3.73
N ARG A 45 -0.85 -4.33 4.89
CA ARG A 45 -1.70 -3.94 6.02
C ARG A 45 -0.96 -2.90 6.84
N PHE A 46 -1.55 -1.74 7.03
CA PHE A 46 -0.99 -0.69 7.88
C PHE A 46 -1.95 -0.36 9.01
N PRO A 47 -1.47 -0.33 10.26
CA PRO A 47 -2.24 0.23 11.36
C PRO A 47 -2.31 1.76 11.25
N LYS A 48 -3.36 2.33 11.82
CA LYS A 48 -3.58 3.78 11.90
C LYS A 48 -2.39 4.45 12.57
N GLY A 49 -1.94 5.57 12.00
CA GLY A 49 -0.82 6.36 12.51
C GLY A 49 0.56 5.83 12.12
N THR A 50 0.65 4.68 11.44
CA THR A 50 1.92 4.22 10.87
C THR A 50 2.30 5.07 9.67
N GLN A 51 3.56 5.44 9.54
CA GLN A 51 4.02 6.17 8.37
C GLN A 51 4.06 5.24 7.16
N LEU A 52 3.43 5.64 6.06
CA LEU A 52 3.41 4.82 4.84
C LEU A 52 4.83 4.72 4.27
N PRO A 53 5.41 3.52 4.17
CA PRO A 53 6.78 3.35 3.70
C PRO A 53 6.90 3.62 2.20
N THR A 54 8.13 3.91 1.77
CA THR A 54 8.51 3.80 0.36
C THR A 54 8.41 2.34 -0.06
N LEU A 55 8.00 2.12 -1.31
CA LEU A 55 7.95 0.76 -1.85
C LEU A 55 9.16 0.56 -2.75
N THR A 56 9.89 -0.52 -2.50
CA THR A 56 10.88 -1.03 -3.45
C THR A 56 10.14 -1.80 -4.51
N ILE A 57 10.09 -1.26 -5.72
CA ILE A 57 9.53 -1.92 -6.89
C ILE A 57 10.64 -2.64 -7.65
N TYR A 58 10.32 -3.81 -8.16
CA TYR A 58 11.16 -4.55 -9.09
C TYR A 58 10.75 -4.15 -10.50
N GLU A 59 11.54 -3.27 -11.11
CA GLU A 59 11.35 -2.85 -12.49
C GLU A 59 12.07 -3.85 -13.42
N PRO A 60 11.34 -4.55 -14.30
CA PRO A 60 11.97 -5.33 -15.35
C PRO A 60 12.66 -4.38 -16.33
N TYR A 61 13.90 -4.67 -16.70
CA TYR A 61 14.54 -4.03 -17.82
C TYR A 61 13.68 -4.17 -19.07
N ARG A 62 13.78 -3.16 -19.95
CA ARG A 62 13.04 -3.05 -21.22
C ARG A 62 13.12 -4.33 -22.08
N PHE A 63 14.17 -5.12 -21.92
CA PHE A 63 14.32 -6.42 -22.55
C PHE A 63 14.24 -7.54 -21.50
N GLU A 64 13.28 -8.46 -21.64
CA GLU A 64 13.11 -9.57 -20.70
C GLU A 64 14.35 -10.48 -20.61
N TRP A 65 15.10 -10.63 -21.70
CA TRP A 65 16.35 -11.39 -21.70
C TRP A 65 17.44 -10.73 -20.84
N MET A 66 17.42 -9.41 -20.65
CA MET A 66 18.33 -8.73 -19.74
C MET A 66 17.99 -9.02 -18.28
N ASN A 67 16.71 -9.16 -17.92
CA ASN A 67 16.33 -9.53 -16.55
C ASN A 67 16.90 -10.89 -16.15
N ARG A 68 17.03 -11.81 -17.12
CA ARG A 68 17.61 -13.14 -16.90
C ARG A 68 19.11 -13.10 -16.60
N TRP A 69 19.83 -12.09 -17.11
CA TRP A 69 21.28 -11.95 -16.90
C TRP A 69 21.66 -10.96 -15.80
N PHE A 70 20.92 -9.86 -15.65
CA PHE A 70 21.22 -8.77 -14.72
C PHE A 70 20.31 -8.75 -13.49
N GLY A 71 19.30 -9.62 -13.44
CA GLY A 71 18.24 -9.56 -12.44
C GLY A 71 17.23 -8.45 -12.71
N MET A 72 16.28 -8.31 -11.79
CA MET A 72 15.32 -7.20 -11.78
C MET A 72 15.93 -6.01 -11.06
N ARG A 73 15.71 -4.79 -11.55
CA ARG A 73 16.21 -3.59 -10.89
C ARG A 73 15.31 -3.25 -9.72
N GLU A 74 15.88 -3.26 -8.52
CA GLU A 74 15.22 -2.70 -7.34
C GLU A 74 15.30 -1.18 -7.39
N VAL A 75 14.13 -0.54 -7.41
CA VAL A 75 14.02 0.92 -7.36
C VAL A 75 13.07 1.27 -6.22
N THR A 76 13.56 2.02 -5.24
CA THR A 76 12.73 2.54 -4.15
C THR A 76 12.13 3.87 -4.55
N LEU A 77 10.80 3.94 -4.67
CA LEU A 77 10.10 5.15 -5.10
C LEU A 77 8.98 5.51 -4.11
N PRO A 78 8.63 6.80 -4.00
CA PRO A 78 7.41 7.20 -3.33
C PRO A 78 6.21 6.73 -4.15
N VAL A 79 5.31 5.98 -3.52
CA VAL A 79 4.13 5.43 -4.18
C VAL A 79 2.84 5.97 -3.57
N ALA A 80 1.76 5.86 -4.34
CA ALA A 80 0.42 6.16 -3.86
C ALA A 80 -0.23 4.86 -3.36
N TRP A 81 -0.52 4.82 -2.06
CA TRP A 81 -1.25 3.77 -1.40
C TRP A 81 -2.74 4.06 -1.50
N LYS A 82 -3.54 3.08 -1.89
CA LYS A 82 -5.00 3.16 -1.95
C LYS A 82 -5.60 2.22 -0.93
N LEU A 83 -6.47 2.73 -0.06
CA LEU A 83 -7.19 1.92 0.92
C LEU A 83 -8.16 0.99 0.17
N VAL A 84 -7.97 -0.33 0.28
CA VAL A 84 -8.81 -1.35 -0.37
C VAL A 84 -9.69 -2.12 0.61
N GLY A 85 -9.33 -2.17 1.89
CA GLY A 85 -10.12 -2.83 2.93
C GLY A 85 -9.75 -2.37 4.33
N TYR A 86 -10.56 -2.72 5.31
CA TYR A 86 -10.29 -2.45 6.72
C TYR A 86 -9.63 -3.66 7.38
N LEU A 87 -8.86 -3.43 8.45
CA LEU A 87 -8.17 -4.50 9.20
C LEU A 87 -9.13 -5.28 10.12
N ASP A 88 -10.26 -4.66 10.50
CA ASP A 88 -11.26 -5.18 11.43
C ASP A 88 -12.19 -6.26 10.82
N GLU A 89 -12.16 -6.45 9.49
CA GLU A 89 -12.97 -7.45 8.77
C GLU A 89 -12.18 -8.71 8.36
N ALA A 90 -10.99 -8.95 8.95
CA ALA A 90 -10.11 -10.08 8.62
C ALA A 90 -10.21 -11.26 9.60
#